data_AF-V5GWC9-F1
#
_entry.id   AF-V5GWC9-F1
#
_cell.length_a   1.000
_cell.length_b   1.000
_cell.length_c   1.000
_cell.angle_alpha   90.00
_cell.angle_beta   90.00
_cell.angle_gamma   90.00
#
_symmetry.space_group_name_H-M   'P 1'
#
loop_
_entity.id
_entity.type
_entity.pdbx_description
1 polymer ?
#
loop_
_entity_poly.entity_id
_entity_poly.type
_entity_poly.pdbx_seq_one_letter_code
_entity_poly.pdbx_strand_id
1 'polypeptide(L)'
;FKFLSRSLVKDINNVFNTLLPLLSDNKPDYINSFAAESFAFVARKVRDRKAFLTLLLKAVRSKQDGVAGCGKLLFHVVNGIDGHFHSSAETMLPFLFLSLFDEKLPQIVLFEVLEQVIANIVVNIHPQKGLLLWSVFIKILENLTETLRAKPDEKVTTNIELTLKLVGQSIEYKGGKFLQ
;
A
#
# COMPACT_ATOMS: atom_id res chain seq x y z
N PHE A 1 20.79 0.14 -5.60
CA PHE A 1 19.69 -0.82 -5.89
C PHE A 1 19.69 -1.41 -7.31
N LYS A 2 19.84 -0.62 -8.38
CA LYS A 2 19.71 -1.09 -9.77
C LYS A 2 20.58 -2.30 -10.14
N PHE A 3 21.90 -2.20 -9.94
CA PHE A 3 22.86 -3.22 -10.37
C PHE A 3 22.78 -4.52 -9.56
N LEU A 4 22.57 -4.42 -8.25
CA LEU A 4 22.56 -5.59 -7.34
C LEU A 4 21.17 -6.15 -7.08
N SER A 5 20.13 -5.72 -7.82
CA SER A 5 18.74 -6.02 -7.45
C SER A 5 18.45 -7.51 -7.33
N ARG A 6 19.10 -8.35 -8.13
CA ARG A 6 18.93 -9.81 -8.05
C ARG A 6 19.42 -10.37 -6.72
N SER A 7 20.57 -9.90 -6.24
CA SER A 7 21.12 -10.32 -4.94
C SER A 7 20.32 -9.73 -3.78
N LEU A 8 19.93 -8.46 -3.89
CA LEU A 8 19.15 -7.77 -2.85
C LEU A 8 17.76 -8.39 -2.65
N VAL A 9 17.10 -8.86 -3.71
CA VAL A 9 15.80 -9.56 -3.58
C VAL A 9 15.96 -10.91 -2.87
N LYS A 10 17.08 -11.62 -3.07
CA LYS A 10 17.33 -12.90 -2.40
C LYS A 10 17.50 -12.73 -0.88
N ASP A 11 18.04 -11.59 -0.46
CA ASP A 11 18.27 -11.26 0.95
C ASP A 11 17.36 -10.12 1.44
N ILE A 12 16.10 -10.13 0.99
CA ILE A 12 15.17 -9.01 1.21
C ILE A 12 14.97 -8.69 2.69
N ASN A 13 15.03 -9.70 3.57
CA ASN A 13 14.85 -9.52 5.01
C ASN A 13 15.93 -8.60 5.59
N ASN A 14 17.21 -8.91 5.33
CA ASN A 14 18.32 -8.10 5.84
C ASN A 14 18.36 -6.72 5.19
N VAL A 15 18.10 -6.65 3.88
CA VAL A 15 18.06 -5.38 3.15
C VAL A 15 16.97 -4.47 3.71
N PHE A 16 15.76 -4.99 3.91
CA PHE A 16 14.66 -4.22 4.48
C PHE A 16 14.96 -3.77 5.91
N ASN A 17 15.46 -4.66 6.76
CA ASN A 17 15.81 -4.31 8.14
C ASN A 17 16.90 -3.22 8.22
N THR A 18 17.82 -3.18 7.26
CA THR A 18 18.85 -2.14 7.14
C THR A 18 18.27 -0.80 6.69
N LEU A 19 17.22 -0.82 5.87
CA LEU A 19 16.54 0.37 5.38
C LEU A 19 15.51 0.95 6.33
N LEU A 20 14.94 0.12 7.19
CA LEU A 20 13.88 0.49 8.10
C LEU A 20 14.19 1.75 8.96
N PRO A 21 15.41 1.97 9.48
CA PRO A 21 15.74 3.22 10.18
C PRO A 21 15.65 4.49 9.33
N LEU A 22 15.72 4.38 8.00
CA LEU A 22 15.53 5.51 7.07
C LEU A 22 14.06 5.79 6.78
N LEU A 23 13.19 4.80 7.03
CA LEU A 23 11.74 4.91 6.89
C LEU A 23 11.05 5.31 8.20
N SER A 24 11.81 5.53 9.27
CA SER A 24 11.32 6.02 10.57
C SER A 24 10.67 7.39 10.42
N ASP A 25 9.63 7.63 11.22
CA ASP A 25 8.87 8.87 11.25
C ASP A 25 9.72 10.02 11.87
N ASN A 26 10.80 9.68 12.58
CA ASN A 26 11.78 10.63 13.11
C ASN A 26 12.79 11.14 12.08
N LYS A 27 12.75 10.64 10.83
CA LYS A 27 13.63 11.11 9.76
C LYS A 27 12.98 12.26 9.00
N PRO A 28 13.78 13.26 8.54
CA PRO A 28 13.28 14.27 7.61
C PRO A 28 12.59 13.64 6.40
N ASP A 29 11.51 14.28 5.96
CA ASP A 29 10.65 13.77 4.88
C ASP A 29 11.44 13.37 3.63
N TYR A 30 12.38 14.21 3.21
CA TYR A 30 13.19 13.96 2.01
C TYR A 30 14.08 12.70 2.14
N ILE A 31 14.56 12.36 3.34
CA ILE A 31 15.33 11.12 3.58
C ILE A 31 14.42 9.91 3.41
N ASN A 32 13.24 10.00 4.04
CA ASN A 32 12.24 8.95 4.02
C ASN A 32 11.74 8.70 2.58
N SER A 33 11.36 9.77 1.87
CA SER A 33 10.92 9.74 0.47
C SER A 33 12.01 9.18 -0.44
N PHE A 34 13.26 9.63 -0.30
CA PHE A 34 14.39 9.11 -1.09
C PHE A 34 14.64 7.61 -0.83
N ALA A 35 14.60 7.18 0.43
CA ALA A 35 14.79 5.77 0.78
C ALA A 35 13.66 4.89 0.24
N ALA A 36 12.41 5.33 0.39
CA ALA A 36 11.21 4.66 -0.11
C ALA A 36 11.24 4.50 -1.63
N GLU A 37 11.49 5.59 -2.37
CA GLU A 37 11.57 5.57 -3.84
C GLU A 37 12.72 4.68 -4.33
N SER A 38 13.90 4.82 -3.73
CA SER A 38 15.09 4.04 -4.07
C SER A 38 14.86 2.54 -3.87
N PHE A 39 14.21 2.18 -2.76
CA PHE A 39 13.97 0.78 -2.43
C PHE A 39 12.77 0.17 -3.16
N ALA A 40 11.80 0.98 -3.59
CA ALA A 40 10.68 0.51 -4.40
C ALA A 40 11.13 -0.25 -5.65
N PHE A 41 12.28 0.10 -6.23
CA PHE A 41 12.88 -0.67 -7.34
C PHE A 41 13.17 -2.13 -6.99
N VAL A 42 13.60 -2.41 -5.75
CA VAL A 42 13.83 -3.79 -5.26
C VAL A 42 12.51 -4.41 -4.84
N ALA A 43 11.67 -3.69 -4.10
CA ALA A 43 10.40 -4.20 -3.58
C ALA A 43 9.48 -4.69 -4.71
N ARG A 44 9.42 -3.99 -5.86
CA ARG A 44 8.68 -4.42 -7.06
C ARG A 44 9.10 -5.79 -7.60
N LYS A 45 10.34 -6.23 -7.32
CA LYS A 45 10.91 -7.49 -7.81
C LYS A 45 10.79 -8.65 -6.83
N VAL A 46 10.27 -8.40 -5.63
CA VAL A 46 10.07 -9.45 -4.62
C VAL A 46 8.94 -10.37 -5.09
N ARG A 47 9.26 -11.67 -5.22
CA ARG A 47 8.29 -12.68 -5.68
C ARG A 47 7.27 -13.00 -4.59
N ASP A 48 7.74 -13.22 -3.37
CA ASP A 48 6.87 -13.49 -2.23
C ASP A 48 6.40 -12.18 -1.58
N ARG A 49 5.38 -11.58 -2.20
CA ARG A 49 4.77 -10.32 -1.75
C ARG A 49 4.16 -10.46 -0.35
N LYS A 50 3.62 -11.64 -0.02
CA LYS A 50 2.98 -11.90 1.27
C LYS A 50 4.00 -11.95 2.40
N ALA A 51 5.11 -12.65 2.21
CA ALA A 51 6.20 -12.66 3.18
C ALA A 51 6.79 -11.26 3.38
N PHE A 52 6.98 -10.49 2.30
CA PHE A 52 7.47 -9.12 2.39
C PHE A 52 6.51 -8.19 3.13
N LEU A 53 5.21 -8.22 2.80
CA LEU A 53 4.20 -7.44 3.52
C LEU A 53 4.16 -7.83 5.01
N THR A 54 4.24 -9.14 5.31
CA THR A 54 4.28 -9.63 6.69
C THR A 54 5.51 -9.09 7.45
N LEU A 55 6.69 -9.09 6.82
CA LEU A 55 7.90 -8.53 7.41
C LEU A 55 7.73 -7.03 7.71
N LEU A 56 7.23 -6.28 6.74
CA LEU A 56 6.98 -4.84 6.86
C LEU A 56 6.02 -4.54 8.01
N LEU A 57 4.87 -5.20 8.07
CA LEU A 57 3.87 -4.97 9.11
C LEU A 57 4.37 -5.38 10.50
N LYS A 58 5.15 -6.47 10.60
CA LYS A 58 5.77 -6.87 11.87
C LYS A 58 6.78 -5.84 12.35
N ALA A 59 7.56 -5.26 11.44
CA ALA A 59 8.54 -4.22 11.74
C ALA A 59 7.88 -2.93 12.24
N VAL A 60 6.83 -2.46 11.56
CA VAL A 60 6.08 -1.27 11.98
C VAL A 60 5.43 -1.51 13.34
N ARG A 61 4.74 -2.66 13.52
CA ARG A 61 4.08 -3.00 14.78
C ARG A 61 5.06 -3.10 15.96
N SER A 62 6.23 -3.72 15.75
CA SER A 62 7.18 -3.95 16.84
C SER A 62 7.89 -2.67 17.28
N LYS A 63 8.13 -1.74 16.37
CA LYS A 63 8.78 -0.46 16.66
C LYS A 63 7.81 0.67 17.01
N GLN A 64 6.51 0.50 16.70
CA GLN A 64 5.49 1.55 16.78
C GLN A 64 5.94 2.82 16.02
N ASP A 65 6.56 2.61 14.85
CA ASP A 65 7.22 3.65 14.05
C ASP A 65 7.28 3.21 12.58
N GLY A 66 7.29 4.18 11.67
CA GLY A 66 7.53 3.99 10.25
C GLY A 66 6.26 3.71 9.44
N VAL A 67 5.08 4.01 9.98
CA VAL A 67 3.80 3.90 9.25
C VAL A 67 3.85 4.76 7.99
N ALA A 68 4.27 6.03 8.12
CA ALA A 68 4.35 6.95 6.99
C ALA A 68 5.41 6.49 5.97
N GLY A 69 6.60 6.10 6.43
CA GLY A 69 7.66 5.66 5.53
C GLY A 69 7.36 4.35 4.80
N CYS A 70 6.74 3.38 5.47
CA CYS A 70 6.29 2.15 4.83
C CYS A 70 5.12 2.40 3.87
N GLY A 71 4.22 3.32 4.20
CA GLY A 71 3.17 3.78 3.29
C GLY A 71 3.75 4.38 2.01
N LYS A 72 4.73 5.28 2.13
CA LYS A 72 5.47 5.83 0.97
C LYS A 72 6.16 4.75 0.17
N LEU A 73 6.81 3.78 0.81
CA LEU A 73 7.46 2.67 0.12
C LEU A 73 6.46 1.89 -0.75
N LEU A 74 5.32 1.51 -0.19
CA LEU A 74 4.28 0.79 -0.93
C LEU A 74 3.63 1.65 -2.01
N PHE A 75 3.45 2.95 -1.76
CA PHE A 75 3.07 3.91 -2.80
C PHE A 75 4.10 3.93 -3.94
N HIS A 76 5.39 4.09 -3.66
CA HIS A 76 6.41 4.11 -4.69
C HIS A 76 6.50 2.78 -5.46
N VAL A 77 6.11 1.64 -4.87
CA VAL A 77 5.98 0.37 -5.61
C VAL A 77 4.93 0.46 -6.72
N VAL A 78 3.84 1.20 -6.50
CA VAL A 78 2.74 1.37 -7.48
C VAL A 78 2.84 2.68 -8.27
N ASN A 79 3.65 3.64 -7.84
CA ASN A 79 3.87 4.91 -8.53
C ASN A 79 4.73 4.73 -9.77
N GLY A 80 4.27 5.29 -10.88
CA GLY A 80 4.97 5.36 -12.15
C GLY A 80 5.61 6.72 -12.37
N ILE A 81 5.70 7.13 -13.64
CA ILE A 81 6.25 8.43 -14.04
C ILE A 81 5.12 9.39 -14.38
N ASP A 82 5.39 10.69 -14.29
CA ASP A 82 4.47 11.75 -14.74
C ASP A 82 3.04 11.61 -14.17
N GLY A 83 2.93 11.34 -12.87
CA GLY A 83 1.64 11.19 -12.19
C GLY A 83 0.80 9.97 -12.64
N HIS A 84 1.41 8.99 -13.30
CA HIS A 84 0.75 7.73 -13.67
C HIS A 84 1.09 6.62 -12.66
N PHE A 85 0.24 5.59 -12.61
CA PHE A 85 0.60 4.34 -11.98
C PHE A 85 1.68 3.59 -12.78
N HIS A 86 2.55 2.88 -12.08
CA HIS A 86 3.44 1.89 -12.66
C HIS A 86 2.66 0.63 -13.05
N SER A 87 3.14 -0.14 -14.03
CA SER A 87 2.47 -1.37 -14.48
C SER A 87 2.27 -2.41 -13.38
N SER A 88 3.10 -2.41 -12.33
CA SER A 88 2.91 -3.29 -11.16
C SER A 88 1.67 -2.97 -10.35
N ALA A 89 1.12 -1.76 -10.44
CA ALA A 89 -0.05 -1.31 -9.68
C ALA A 89 -1.27 -2.20 -9.93
N GLU A 90 -1.47 -2.67 -11.16
CA GLU A 90 -2.57 -3.57 -11.55
C GLU A 90 -2.62 -4.84 -10.71
N THR A 91 -1.47 -5.32 -10.24
CA THR A 91 -1.39 -6.52 -9.40
C THR A 91 -1.13 -6.21 -7.93
N MET A 92 -0.50 -5.08 -7.62
CA MET A 92 -0.13 -4.72 -6.25
C MET A 92 -1.28 -4.06 -5.49
N LEU A 93 -2.08 -3.18 -6.11
CA LEU A 93 -3.21 -2.55 -5.43
C LEU A 93 -4.26 -3.59 -4.98
N PRO A 94 -4.73 -4.52 -5.84
CA PRO A 94 -5.64 -5.56 -5.39
C PRO A 94 -5.04 -6.42 -4.28
N PHE A 95 -3.76 -6.80 -4.40
CA PHE A 95 -3.07 -7.59 -3.38
C PHE A 95 -3.04 -6.87 -2.03
N LEU A 96 -2.70 -5.58 -2.00
CA LEU A 96 -2.61 -4.79 -0.78
C LEU A 96 -3.97 -4.64 -0.09
N PHE A 97 -5.03 -4.29 -0.84
CA PHE A 97 -6.36 -4.11 -0.27
C PHE A 97 -6.99 -5.42 0.17
N LEU A 98 -6.87 -6.51 -0.62
CA LEU A 98 -7.36 -7.83 -0.20
C LEU A 98 -6.59 -8.38 1.00
N SER A 99 -5.34 -7.95 1.22
CA SER A 99 -4.56 -8.34 2.40
C SER A 99 -5.15 -7.79 3.71
N LEU A 100 -5.99 -6.75 3.67
CA LEU A 100 -6.73 -6.28 4.86
C LEU A 100 -7.67 -7.33 5.44
N PHE A 101 -8.09 -8.30 4.62
CA PHE A 101 -9.05 -9.33 5.02
C PHE A 101 -8.35 -10.60 5.54
N ASP A 102 -7.01 -10.63 5.51
CA ASP A 102 -6.21 -11.74 6.03
C ASP A 102 -5.98 -11.55 7.54
N GLU A 103 -6.70 -12.35 8.34
CA GLU A 103 -6.61 -12.36 9.82
C GLU A 103 -5.21 -12.69 10.36
N LYS A 104 -4.32 -13.26 9.52
CA LYS A 104 -2.95 -13.56 9.92
C LYS A 104 -2.05 -12.32 9.91
N LEU A 105 -2.50 -11.23 9.29
CA LEU A 105 -1.76 -9.97 9.21
C LEU A 105 -2.21 -9.01 10.33
N PRO A 106 -1.32 -8.13 10.83
CA PRO A 106 -1.70 -7.05 11.73
C PRO A 106 -2.65 -6.04 11.04
N GLN A 107 -3.96 -6.30 11.05
CA GLN A 107 -4.95 -5.54 10.26
C GLN A 107 -4.95 -4.04 10.57
N ILE A 108 -4.89 -3.64 11.84
CA ILE A 108 -4.87 -2.23 12.25
C ILE A 108 -3.66 -1.51 11.63
N VAL A 109 -2.46 -2.07 11.79
CA VAL A 109 -1.22 -1.50 11.23
C VAL A 109 -1.26 -1.50 9.70
N LEU A 110 -1.81 -2.54 9.08
CA LEU A 110 -1.97 -2.57 7.63
C LEU A 110 -2.92 -1.46 7.16
N PHE A 111 -4.03 -1.25 7.87
CA PHE A 111 -4.98 -0.19 7.55
C PHE A 111 -4.31 1.19 7.62
N GLU A 112 -3.59 1.51 8.70
CA GLU A 112 -2.85 2.77 8.85
C GLU A 112 -1.81 2.98 7.73
N VAL A 113 -1.09 1.91 7.36
CA VAL A 113 -0.13 1.96 6.25
C VAL A 113 -0.84 2.19 4.91
N LEU A 114 -2.03 1.61 4.70
CA LEU A 114 -2.82 1.82 3.49
C LEU A 114 -3.43 3.21 3.43
N GLU A 115 -3.81 3.81 4.55
CA GLU A 115 -4.20 5.23 4.59
C GLU A 115 -3.06 6.11 4.09
N GLN A 116 -1.82 5.81 4.48
CA GLN A 116 -0.64 6.51 3.94
C GLN A 116 -0.43 6.24 2.45
N VAL A 117 -0.69 5.01 1.97
CA VAL A 117 -0.64 4.72 0.53
C VAL A 117 -1.66 5.57 -0.23
N ILE A 118 -2.91 5.63 0.22
CA ILE A 118 -3.97 6.43 -0.41
C ILE A 118 -3.61 7.92 -0.38
N ALA A 119 -3.14 8.43 0.77
CA ALA A 119 -2.71 9.82 0.91
C ALA A 119 -1.63 10.19 -0.13
N ASN A 120 -0.65 9.31 -0.34
CA ASN A 120 0.37 9.53 -1.35
C ASN A 120 -0.17 9.38 -2.79
N ILE A 121 -1.10 8.45 -3.04
CA ILE A 121 -1.72 8.29 -4.36
C ILE A 121 -2.46 9.58 -4.76
N VAL A 122 -3.37 10.07 -3.92
CA VAL A 122 -4.21 11.23 -4.29
C VAL A 122 -3.40 12.53 -4.44
N VAL A 123 -2.24 12.62 -3.79
CA VAL A 123 -1.32 13.75 -3.94
C VAL A 123 -0.52 13.69 -5.24
N ASN A 124 -0.05 12.51 -5.64
CA ASN A 124 0.97 12.36 -6.68
C ASN A 124 0.44 11.82 -8.02
N ILE A 125 -0.66 11.08 -8.02
CA ILE A 125 -1.28 10.56 -9.24
C ILE A 125 -2.22 11.62 -9.81
N HIS A 126 -2.17 11.83 -11.11
CA HIS A 126 -3.11 12.72 -11.79
C HIS A 126 -4.53 12.13 -11.69
N PRO A 127 -5.55 12.90 -11.28
CA PRO A 127 -6.93 12.40 -11.16
C PRO A 127 -7.44 11.65 -12.39
N GLN A 128 -7.12 12.16 -13.59
CA GLN A 128 -7.50 11.56 -14.88
C GLN A 128 -6.86 10.18 -15.12
N LYS A 129 -5.86 9.81 -14.32
CA LYS A 129 -5.14 8.54 -14.32
C LYS A 129 -5.50 7.67 -13.11
N GLY A 130 -6.45 8.13 -12.29
CA GLY A 130 -6.96 7.45 -11.09
C GLY A 130 -7.86 6.26 -11.37
N LEU A 131 -8.28 6.03 -12.63
CA LEU A 131 -9.23 4.97 -13.01
C LEU A 131 -8.84 3.58 -12.49
N LEU A 132 -7.53 3.28 -12.45
CA LEU A 132 -7.05 2.01 -11.91
C LEU A 132 -7.39 1.84 -10.43
N LEU A 133 -7.26 2.89 -9.61
CA LEU A 133 -7.60 2.82 -8.18
C LEU A 133 -9.10 2.55 -8.02
N TRP A 134 -9.93 3.30 -8.76
CA TRP A 134 -11.39 3.18 -8.71
C TRP A 134 -11.87 1.80 -9.15
N SER A 135 -11.34 1.26 -10.25
CA SER A 135 -11.73 -0.07 -10.71
C SER A 135 -11.37 -1.17 -9.71
N VAL A 136 -10.25 -1.05 -9.00
CA VAL A 136 -9.89 -1.97 -7.93
C VAL A 136 -10.85 -1.86 -6.75
N PHE A 137 -11.18 -0.65 -6.30
CA PHE A 137 -12.15 -0.46 -5.21
C PHE A 137 -13.52 -1.00 -5.55
N ILE A 138 -14.05 -0.67 -6.74
CA ILE A 138 -15.36 -1.14 -7.21
C ILE A 138 -15.39 -2.67 -7.23
N LYS A 139 -14.39 -3.31 -7.86
CA LYS A 139 -14.32 -4.77 -7.96
C LYS A 139 -14.26 -5.45 -6.59
N ILE A 140 -13.53 -4.89 -5.63
CA ILE A 140 -13.47 -5.43 -4.27
C ILE A 140 -14.82 -5.30 -3.58
N LEU A 141 -15.46 -4.12 -3.67
CA LEU A 141 -16.76 -3.88 -3.05
C LEU A 141 -17.87 -4.73 -3.68
N GLU A 142 -17.87 -4.94 -4.99
CA GLU A 142 -18.79 -5.85 -5.69
C GLU A 142 -18.67 -7.27 -5.13
N ASN A 143 -17.45 -7.82 -5.07
CA ASN A 143 -17.19 -9.16 -4.53
C ASN A 143 -17.63 -9.29 -3.06
N LEU A 144 -17.33 -8.29 -2.23
CA LEU A 144 -17.73 -8.29 -0.82
C LEU A 144 -19.25 -8.21 -0.66
N THR A 145 -19.91 -7.38 -1.47
CA THR A 145 -21.37 -7.24 -1.46
C THR A 145 -22.07 -8.52 -1.91
N GLU A 146 -21.56 -9.19 -2.95
CA GLU A 146 -22.04 -10.50 -3.37
C GLU A 146 -21.87 -11.55 -2.25
N THR A 147 -20.72 -11.56 -1.59
CA THR A 147 -20.45 -12.45 -0.46
C THR A 147 -21.43 -12.20 0.69
N LEU A 148 -21.67 -10.92 1.04
CA LEU A 148 -22.61 -10.53 2.09
C LEU A 148 -24.05 -10.95 1.76
N ARG A 149 -24.48 -10.79 0.50
CA ARG A 149 -25.81 -11.21 0.04
C ARG A 149 -25.99 -12.72 0.10
N ALA A 150 -24.96 -13.47 -0.27
CA ALA A 150 -24.99 -14.93 -0.23
C ALA A 150 -25.02 -15.46 1.21
N LYS A 151 -24.28 -14.82 2.12
CA LYS A 151 -24.23 -15.18 3.54
C LYS A 151 -23.92 -13.93 4.38
N PRO A 152 -24.92 -13.38 5.09
CA PRO A 152 -24.68 -12.30 6.04
C PRO A 152 -23.64 -12.72 7.09
N ASP A 153 -22.56 -11.96 7.18
CA ASP A 153 -21.43 -12.20 8.07
C ASP A 153 -20.85 -10.84 8.51
N GLU A 154 -20.76 -10.64 9.82
CA GLU A 154 -20.22 -9.43 10.44
C GLU A 154 -18.79 -9.12 9.97
N LYS A 155 -17.99 -10.17 9.68
CA LYS A 155 -16.65 -10.01 9.14
C LYS A 155 -16.67 -9.40 7.74
N VAL A 156 -17.61 -9.80 6.90
CA VAL A 156 -17.76 -9.24 5.54
C VAL A 156 -18.21 -7.78 5.63
N THR A 157 -19.12 -7.45 6.55
CA THR A 157 -19.50 -6.07 6.84
C THR A 157 -18.30 -5.23 7.27
N THR A 158 -17.48 -5.73 8.19
CA THR A 158 -16.25 -5.05 8.64
C THR A 158 -15.29 -4.80 7.48
N ASN A 159 -15.11 -5.78 6.59
CA ASN A 159 -14.26 -5.63 5.40
C ASN A 159 -14.79 -4.56 4.43
N ILE A 160 -16.12 -4.47 4.28
CA ILE A 160 -16.77 -3.40 3.50
C ILE A 160 -16.50 -2.05 4.15
N GLU A 161 -16.69 -1.90 5.46
CA GLU A 161 -16.44 -0.66 6.19
C GLU A 161 -14.99 -0.19 6.04
N LEU A 162 -14.01 -1.09 6.21
CA LEU A 162 -12.60 -0.76 6.02
C LEU A 162 -12.31 -0.31 4.58
N THR A 163 -12.89 -1.00 3.59
CA THR A 163 -12.73 -0.60 2.18
C THR A 163 -13.34 0.77 1.91
N LEU A 164 -14.55 1.02 2.44
CA LEU A 164 -15.25 2.29 2.31
C LEU A 164 -14.51 3.45 2.98
N LYS A 165 -13.80 3.22 4.09
CA LYS A 165 -12.95 4.26 4.71
C LYS A 165 -11.81 4.70 3.78
N LEU A 166 -11.13 3.75 3.12
CA LEU A 166 -10.07 4.08 2.14
C LEU A 166 -10.64 4.77 0.89
N VAL A 167 -11.83 4.35 0.44
CA VAL A 167 -12.57 5.04 -0.63
C VAL A 167 -12.92 6.46 -0.21
N GLY A 168 -13.46 6.64 0.98
CA GLY A 168 -13.81 7.95 1.56
C GLY A 168 -12.63 8.89 1.58
N GLN A 169 -11.47 8.42 2.06
CA GLN A 169 -10.22 9.19 2.01
C GLN A 169 -9.85 9.65 0.60
N SER A 170 -10.08 8.80 -0.41
CA SER A 170 -9.80 9.14 -1.81
C SER A 170 -10.77 10.20 -2.35
N ILE A 171 -12.05 10.12 -1.96
CA ILE A 171 -13.12 11.04 -2.35
C ILE A 171 -12.95 12.40 -1.67
N GLU A 172 -12.67 12.43 -0.38
CA GLU A 172 -12.59 13.65 0.41
C GLU A 172 -11.38 14.53 0.03
N TYR A 173 -10.39 13.96 -0.65
CA TYR A 173 -9.19 14.68 -1.05
C TYR A 173 -9.50 15.92 -1.90
N LYS A 174 -9.18 17.09 -1.33
CA LYS A 174 -9.34 18.41 -1.94
C LYS A 174 -10.75 18.62 -2.53
N GLY A 175 -11.79 18.17 -1.81
CA GLY A 175 -13.19 18.37 -2.20
C GLY A 175 -13.59 17.55 -3.43
N GLY A 176 -13.17 16.29 -3.52
CA GLY A 176 -13.54 15.43 -4.66
C GLY A 176 -12.62 15.53 -5.86
N LYS A 177 -11.43 16.14 -5.74
CA LYS A 177 -10.54 16.36 -6.90
C LYS A 177 -10.17 15.05 -7.61
N PHE A 178 -10.03 13.95 -6.86
CA PHE A 178 -9.64 12.65 -7.42
C PHE A 178 -10.79 11.87 -8.10
N LEU A 179 -12.02 12.40 -8.06
CA LEU A 179 -13.17 11.87 -8.79
C LEU A 179 -13.24 12.33 -10.26
N GLN A 180 -12.42 13.32 -10.64
CA GLN A 180 -12.46 14.00 -11.95
C GLN A 180 -11.79 13.21 -13.07
#